data_AF-A0ABC8T302-F1
#
_entry.id   AF-A0ABC8T302-F1
#
_cell.length_a   1.000
_cell.length_b   1.000
_cell.length_c   1.000
_cell.angle_alpha   90.00
_cell.angle_beta   90.00
_cell.angle_gamma   90.00
#
_symmetry.space_group_name_H-M   'P 1'
#
loop_
_entity.id
_entity.type
_entity.pdbx_description
1 polymer ?
#
loop_
_entity_poly.entity_id
_entity_poly.type
_entity_poly.pdbx_seq_one_letter_code
_entity_poly.pdbx_strand_id
1 'polypeptide(L)'
;MADSDVSKLEANQPEIVRPMGNFLPCMWSDQFCSFSLDKQYANEIEVLKEKVRSMLVAAGGKSAERRHLINTLERLGVSYHFEKEIEDQLENMFSAYDHENNEGYDL
;
A
#
# COMPACT_ATOMS: atom_id res chain seq x y z
N MET A 1 14.63 -72.38 20.97
CA MET A 1 14.55 -72.00 19.55
C MET A 1 13.10 -71.65 19.31
N ALA A 2 12.65 -70.41 19.15
CA ALA A 2 13.30 -69.20 18.70
C ALA A 2 12.46 -68.02 19.25
N ASP A 3 13.07 -67.11 19.99
CA ASP A 3 12.41 -65.84 20.40
C ASP A 3 13.43 -64.70 20.60
N SER A 4 14.70 -64.91 20.22
CA SER A 4 15.78 -63.96 20.46
C SER A 4 16.06 -63.01 19.30
N ASP A 5 15.41 -63.20 18.15
CA ASP A 5 15.71 -62.41 16.93
C ASP A 5 14.72 -61.28 16.66
N VAL A 6 13.54 -61.27 17.28
CA VAL A 6 12.56 -60.18 17.10
C VAL A 6 12.92 -58.94 17.93
N SER A 7 13.56 -59.13 19.09
CA SER A 7 13.93 -58.05 20.01
C SER A 7 15.18 -57.27 19.59
N LYS A 8 15.88 -57.70 18.52
CA LYS A 8 17.13 -57.08 18.07
C LYS A 8 16.99 -56.10 16.91
N LEU A 9 15.81 -55.99 16.29
CA LEU A 9 15.60 -55.11 15.12
C LEU A 9 15.04 -53.72 15.46
N GLU A 10 14.48 -53.50 16.66
CA GLU A 10 13.95 -52.17 17.02
C GLU A 10 14.99 -51.23 17.67
N ALA A 11 16.18 -51.73 18.01
CA ALA A 11 17.12 -50.99 18.88
C ALA A 11 18.19 -50.17 18.14
N ASN A 12 17.96 -49.76 16.88
CA ASN A 12 18.94 -48.97 16.12
C ASN A 12 18.30 -47.89 15.23
N GLN A 13 17.28 -47.21 15.72
CA GLN A 13 16.91 -45.91 15.15
C GLN A 13 17.82 -44.85 15.77
N PRO A 14 18.65 -44.13 15.00
CA PRO A 14 19.44 -43.04 15.56
C PRO A 14 18.48 -42.01 16.17
N GLU A 15 18.70 -41.65 17.43
CA GLU A 15 17.93 -40.62 18.11
C GLU A 15 18.11 -39.30 17.35
N ILE A 16 17.06 -38.86 16.66
CA ILE A 16 17.09 -37.62 15.88
C ILE A 16 17.04 -36.45 16.87
N VAL A 17 18.21 -35.97 17.28
CA VAL A 17 18.34 -34.78 18.13
C VAL A 17 18.13 -33.53 17.27
N ARG A 18 16.98 -32.87 17.41
CA ARG A 18 16.71 -31.58 16.77
C ARG A 18 17.58 -30.49 17.43
N PRO A 19 18.37 -29.72 16.67
CA PRO A 19 19.10 -28.57 17.21
C PRO A 19 18.14 -27.51 17.79
N MET A 20 18.51 -26.92 18.93
CA MET A 20 17.75 -25.83 19.54
C MET A 20 17.84 -24.57 18.67
N GLY A 21 16.71 -23.97 18.35
CA GLY A 21 16.64 -22.71 17.60
C GLY A 21 16.84 -21.52 18.53
N ASN A 22 18.00 -20.85 18.46
CA ASN A 22 18.32 -19.64 19.22
C ASN A 22 17.78 -18.37 18.54
N PHE A 23 16.50 -18.39 18.15
CA PHE A 23 15.88 -17.25 17.48
C PHE A 23 15.47 -16.18 18.49
N LEU A 24 15.56 -14.91 18.07
CA LEU A 24 15.05 -13.82 18.87
C LEU A 24 13.52 -13.90 18.96
N PRO A 25 12.92 -13.59 20.13
CA PRO A 25 11.47 -13.52 20.27
C PRO A 25 10.86 -12.50 19.30
N CYS A 26 9.62 -12.75 18.89
CA CYS A 26 8.81 -11.77 18.17
C CYS A 26 8.62 -10.52 19.04
N MET A 27 9.04 -9.35 18.55
CA MET A 27 8.87 -8.08 19.28
C MET A 27 7.40 -7.70 19.50
N TRP A 28 6.50 -8.22 18.66
CA TRP A 28 5.10 -7.83 18.61
C TRP A 28 4.17 -8.80 19.34
N SER A 29 4.68 -9.96 19.79
CA SER A 29 3.92 -10.99 20.52
C SER A 29 2.51 -11.19 19.93
N ASP A 30 1.48 -11.05 20.75
CA ASP A 30 0.05 -11.10 20.49
C ASP A 30 -0.60 -9.72 20.43
N GLN A 31 0.20 -8.64 20.44
CA GLN A 31 -0.28 -7.27 20.53
C GLN A 31 -1.23 -6.88 19.38
N PHE A 32 -1.10 -7.54 18.22
CA PHE A 32 -1.96 -7.33 17.05
C PHE A 32 -2.94 -8.49 16.79
N CYS A 33 -3.05 -9.46 17.70
CA CYS A 33 -3.96 -10.60 17.51
C CYS A 33 -5.44 -10.23 17.71
N SER A 34 -5.73 -9.08 18.32
CA SER A 34 -7.09 -8.55 18.45
C SER A 34 -7.14 -7.07 18.07
N PHE A 35 -8.16 -6.69 17.32
CA PHE A 35 -8.37 -5.31 16.87
C PHE A 35 -9.86 -4.99 16.87
N SER A 36 -10.20 -3.80 17.37
CA SER A 36 -11.53 -3.22 17.28
C SER A 36 -11.43 -1.92 16.50
N LEU A 37 -12.24 -1.79 15.43
CA LEU A 37 -12.22 -0.61 14.58
C LEU A 37 -13.10 0.48 15.18
N ASP A 38 -12.49 1.58 15.59
CA ASP A 38 -13.22 2.81 15.90
C ASP A 38 -13.50 3.58 14.60
N LYS A 39 -14.74 4.03 14.42
CA LYS A 39 -15.21 4.78 13.25
C LYS A 39 -15.49 6.25 13.58
N GLN A 40 -15.00 6.77 14.71
CA GLN A 40 -15.20 8.16 15.14
C GLN A 40 -14.93 9.19 14.03
N TYR A 41 -13.93 8.96 13.17
CA TYR A 41 -13.51 9.89 12.12
C TYR A 41 -14.16 9.66 10.75
N ALA A 42 -15.03 8.66 10.59
CA ALA A 42 -15.57 8.31 9.28
C ALA A 42 -16.30 9.48 8.60
N ASN A 43 -17.09 10.24 9.35
CA ASN A 43 -17.81 11.40 8.81
C ASN A 43 -16.85 12.53 8.41
N GLU A 44 -15.82 12.79 9.22
CA GLU A 44 -14.84 13.84 8.95
C GLU A 44 -14.01 13.51 7.71
N ILE A 45 -13.64 12.23 7.53
CA ILE A 45 -12.93 11.74 6.34
C ILE A 45 -13.75 12.01 5.07
N GLU A 46 -15.05 11.72 5.07
CA GLU A 46 -15.89 11.95 3.89
C GLU A 46 -16.05 13.44 3.57
N VAL A 47 -16.16 14.31 4.58
CA VAL A 47 -16.17 15.77 4.37
C VAL A 47 -14.83 16.26 3.79
N LEU A 48 -13.71 15.77 4.33
CA LEU A 48 -12.38 16.15 3.85
C LEU A 48 -12.11 15.65 2.43
N LYS A 49 -12.58 14.44 2.08
CA LYS A 49 -12.52 13.92 0.72
C LYS A 49 -13.20 14.84 -0.27
N GLU A 50 -14.43 15.28 0.01
CA GLU A 50 -15.15 16.16 -0.90
C GLU A 50 -14.49 17.52 -1.05
N LYS A 51 -13.90 18.04 0.04
CA LYS A 51 -13.09 19.26 0.00
C LYS A 51 -11.86 19.11 -0.90
N VAL A 52 -11.15 18.00 -0.82
CA VAL A 52 -9.98 17.71 -1.69
C VAL A 52 -10.40 17.54 -3.14
N ARG A 53 -11.51 16.84 -3.40
CA ARG A 53 -12.10 16.70 -4.75
C ARG A 53 -12.40 18.07 -5.37
N SER A 54 -13.01 18.96 -4.59
CA SER A 54 -13.28 20.34 -5.01
C SER A 54 -12.00 21.12 -5.32
N MET A 55 -10.93 20.93 -4.53
CA MET A 55 -9.62 21.54 -4.78
C MET A 55 -8.98 21.04 -6.09
N LEU A 56 -9.08 19.74 -6.39
CA LEU A 56 -8.57 19.15 -7.63
C LEU A 56 -9.26 19.75 -8.86
N VAL A 57 -10.58 19.91 -8.80
CA VAL A 57 -11.35 20.54 -9.89
C VAL A 57 -11.01 22.04 -10.03
N ALA A 58 -10.94 22.78 -8.92
CA ALA A 58 -10.65 24.22 -8.93
C ALA A 58 -9.22 24.54 -9.38
N ALA A 59 -8.26 23.64 -9.14
CA ALA A 59 -6.88 23.76 -9.62
C ALA A 59 -6.76 23.69 -11.16
N GLY A 60 -7.86 23.42 -11.88
CA GLY A 60 -8.04 23.53 -13.32
C GLY A 60 -7.50 24.82 -13.97
N GLY A 61 -7.39 25.92 -13.22
CA GLY A 61 -6.89 27.21 -13.73
C GLY A 61 -5.41 27.53 -13.46
N LYS A 62 -4.69 26.78 -12.60
CA LYS A 62 -3.31 27.12 -12.19
C LYS A 62 -2.40 25.89 -12.17
N SER A 63 -1.54 25.76 -13.19
CA SER A 63 -0.74 24.55 -13.44
C SER A 63 0.21 24.16 -12.29
N ALA A 64 0.85 25.12 -11.62
CA ALA A 64 1.78 24.84 -10.54
C ALA A 64 1.10 24.38 -9.24
N GLU A 65 0.00 25.04 -8.84
CA GLU A 65 -0.78 24.66 -7.66
C GLU A 65 -1.36 23.26 -7.82
N ARG A 66 -1.81 22.92 -9.03
CA ARG A 66 -2.33 21.58 -9.35
C ARG A 66 -1.27 20.49 -9.19
N ARG A 67 -0.08 20.66 -9.78
CA ARG A 67 1.03 19.71 -9.64
C ARG A 67 1.43 19.52 -8.19
N HIS A 68 1.46 20.60 -7.42
CA HIS A 68 1.79 20.53 -6.00
C HIS A 68 0.75 19.74 -5.19
N LEU A 69 -0.55 19.93 -5.49
CA LEU A 69 -1.63 19.20 -4.85
C LEU A 69 -1.53 17.69 -5.14
N ILE A 70 -1.38 17.29 -6.40
CA ILE A 70 -1.24 15.88 -6.78
C ILE A 70 -0.05 15.23 -6.07
N ASN A 71 1.13 15.87 -6.13
CA ASN A 71 2.32 15.37 -5.43
C ASN A 71 2.11 15.24 -3.91
N THR A 72 1.35 16.16 -3.31
CA THR A 72 1.02 16.10 -1.89
C THR A 72 0.13 14.91 -1.57
N LEU A 73 -0.90 14.64 -2.38
CA LEU A 73 -1.80 13.50 -2.18
C LEU A 73 -1.08 12.16 -2.31
N GLU A 74 -0.19 12.03 -3.30
CA GLU A 74 0.65 10.83 -3.48
C GLU A 74 1.57 10.59 -2.27
N ARG A 75 2.27 11.63 -1.80
CA ARG A 75 3.20 11.51 -0.66
C ARG A 75 2.50 11.28 0.68
N LEU A 76 1.24 11.69 0.79
CA LEU A 76 0.39 11.38 1.95
C LEU A 76 -0.18 9.95 1.89
N GLY A 77 -0.07 9.25 0.76
CA GLY A 77 -0.62 7.90 0.58
C GLY A 77 -2.14 7.87 0.53
N VAL A 78 -2.78 8.98 0.14
CA VAL A 78 -4.25 9.10 0.05
C VAL A 78 -4.74 9.34 -1.39
N SER A 79 -3.84 9.30 -2.37
CA SER A 79 -4.15 9.47 -3.80
C SER A 79 -5.16 8.45 -4.33
N TYR A 80 -5.19 7.24 -3.77
CA TYR A 80 -6.12 6.17 -4.15
C TYR A 80 -7.61 6.54 -4.00
N HIS A 81 -7.95 7.59 -3.25
CA HIS A 81 -9.32 8.09 -3.17
C HIS A 81 -9.72 9.00 -4.34
N PHE A 82 -8.76 9.41 -5.17
CA PHE A 82 -8.92 10.44 -6.19
C PHE A 82 -8.28 10.02 -7.53
N GLU A 83 -8.12 8.72 -7.78
CA GLU A 83 -7.38 8.19 -8.96
C GLU A 83 -7.91 8.79 -10.26
N LYS A 84 -9.25 8.79 -10.43
CA LYS A 84 -9.90 9.35 -11.61
C LYS A 84 -9.66 10.86 -11.74
N GLU A 85 -9.87 11.62 -10.66
CA GLU A 85 -9.66 13.06 -10.67
C GLU A 85 -8.19 13.41 -10.97
N ILE A 86 -7.24 12.64 -10.47
CA ILE A 86 -5.81 12.82 -10.75
C ILE A 86 -5.52 12.51 -12.22
N GLU A 87 -6.02 11.41 -12.76
CA GLU A 87 -5.87 11.04 -14.18
C GLU A 87 -6.44 12.12 -15.10
N ASP A 88 -7.69 12.54 -14.88
CA ASP A 88 -8.33 13.62 -15.64
C ASP A 88 -7.49 14.91 -15.58
N GLN A 89 -6.94 15.25 -14.42
CA GLN A 89 -6.10 16.44 -14.27
C GLN A 89 -4.77 16.33 -15.02
N LEU A 90 -4.14 15.14 -15.04
CA LEU A 90 -2.89 14.90 -15.76
C LEU A 90 -3.11 14.93 -17.27
N GLU A 91 -4.15 14.27 -17.79
CA GLU A 91 -4.52 14.33 -19.20
C GLU A 91 -4.70 15.78 -19.67
N ASN A 92 -5.47 16.57 -18.91
CA ASN A 92 -5.67 17.99 -19.19
C ASN A 92 -4.35 18.79 -19.20
N MET A 93 -3.39 18.45 -18.33
CA MET A 93 -2.07 19.09 -18.37
C MET A 93 -1.34 18.74 -19.66
N PHE A 94 -1.26 17.46 -20.02
CA PHE A 94 -0.56 17.00 -21.22
C PHE A 94 -1.16 17.59 -22.50
N SER A 95 -2.49 17.59 -22.63
CA SER A 95 -3.16 18.19 -23.79
C SER A 95 -2.88 19.70 -23.91
N ALA A 96 -2.86 20.43 -22.78
CA ALA A 96 -2.53 21.85 -22.80
C ALA A 96 -1.07 22.11 -23.25
N TYR A 97 -0.13 21.28 -22.81
CA TYR A 97 1.26 21.35 -23.27
C TYR A 97 1.40 21.06 -24.77
N ASP A 98 0.65 20.11 -25.32
CA ASP A 98 0.70 19.78 -26.75
C ASP A 98 0.14 20.90 -27.64
N HIS A 99 -0.95 21.55 -27.19
CA HIS A 99 -1.53 22.70 -27.91
C HIS A 99 -0.58 23.90 -27.98
N GLU A 100 0.13 24.21 -26.89
CA GLU A 100 1.10 25.33 -26.89
C GLU A 100 2.30 25.08 -27.81
N ASN A 101 2.67 23.82 -28.05
CA ASN A 101 3.82 23.46 -28.90
C ASN A 101 3.49 23.31 -30.39
N ASN A 102 2.21 23.26 -30.77
CA ASN A 102 1.78 23.01 -32.14
C ASN A 102 1.42 24.28 -32.93
N GLU A 103 1.48 25.47 -32.31
CA GLU A 103 1.26 26.79 -32.94
C GLU A 103 2.53 27.32 -33.67
N GLY A 104 3.58 26.49 -33.81
CA GLY A 104 4.89 26.89 -34.33
C GLY A 104 5.21 26.44 -35.77
N TYR A 105 4.28 25.78 -36.48
CA TYR A 105 4.52 25.24 -37.82
C TYR A 105 3.42 25.63 -38.81
N ASP A 106 3.19 26.92 -39.01
CA ASP A 106 2.65 27.42 -40.29
C ASP A 106 3.85 27.67 -41.24
N LEU A 107 4.06 26.77 -42.19
CA LEU A 107 4.92 26.95 -43.37
C LEU A 107 4.09 27.40 -44.57
#